data_AF-A0AAP5C5K9-F1
#
_entry.id   AF-A0AAP5C5K9-F1
#
_cell.length_a   1.000
_cell.length_b   1.000
_cell.length_c   1.000
_cell.angle_alpha   90.00
_cell.angle_beta   90.00
_cell.angle_gamma   90.00
#
_symmetry.space_group_name_H-M   'P 1'
#
loop_
_entity.id
_entity.type
_entity.pdbx_description
1 polymer ?
#
loop_
_entity_poly.entity_id
_entity_poly.type
_entity_poly.pdbx_seq_one_letter_code
_entity_poly.pdbx_strand_id
1 'polypeptide(L)'
;MRRLFAFGLCALAGHAFAGTTQPARTWLVSGAELITLLQGKGADGFCDGEQCRSLSSARASAYIQGVADASHGQWCGQGQILPHELVDRVSSHLRQLPRERLQQDASPLVVEGLRAAFPCGPGTTPHGSAEPGEEG
;
A
#
# COMPACT_ATOMS: atom_id res chain seq x y z
N MET A 1 40.30 -2.77 65.11
CA MET A 1 39.44 -3.86 64.61
C MET A 1 39.37 -3.78 63.09
N ARG A 2 39.84 -4.83 62.41
CA ARG A 2 39.96 -4.95 60.95
C ARG A 2 38.65 -5.51 60.39
N ARG A 3 37.98 -4.79 59.50
CA ARG A 3 36.84 -5.32 58.74
C ARG A 3 37.13 -5.17 57.25
N LEU A 4 37.50 -6.29 56.65
CA LEU A 4 37.54 -6.51 55.21
C LEU A 4 36.08 -6.47 54.72
N PHE A 5 35.75 -5.57 53.79
CA PHE A 5 34.50 -5.66 53.03
C PHE A 5 34.83 -5.98 51.58
N ALA A 6 34.20 -7.05 51.12
CA ALA A 6 34.43 -7.73 49.86
C ALA A 6 33.97 -6.89 48.66
N PHE A 7 34.69 -7.09 47.55
CA PHE A 7 34.39 -6.58 46.22
C PHE A 7 32.99 -7.03 45.77
N GLY A 8 32.09 -6.07 45.55
CA GLY A 8 30.87 -6.25 44.75
C GLY A 8 31.10 -5.72 43.34
N LEU A 9 31.48 -6.59 42.40
CA LEU A 9 31.55 -6.24 40.99
C LEU A 9 30.12 -6.16 40.44
N CYS A 10 29.55 -4.94 40.39
CA CYS A 10 28.31 -4.69 39.68
C CYS A 10 28.61 -4.65 38.17
N ALA A 11 28.48 -5.80 37.49
CA ALA A 11 28.47 -5.84 36.04
C ALA A 11 27.15 -5.26 35.54
N LEU A 12 27.14 -3.95 35.26
CA LEU A 12 26.06 -3.29 34.52
C LEU A 12 26.10 -3.81 33.07
N ALA A 13 25.35 -4.87 32.78
CA ALA A 13 25.07 -5.28 31.42
C ALA A 13 24.20 -4.19 30.77
N GLY A 14 24.86 -3.23 30.12
CA GLY A 14 24.23 -2.22 29.30
C GLY A 14 23.43 -2.92 28.20
N HIS A 15 22.11 -2.88 28.32
CA HIS A 15 21.23 -3.26 27.22
C HIS A 15 21.39 -2.16 26.17
N ALA A 16 22.26 -2.38 25.20
CA ALA A 16 22.27 -1.58 23.99
C ALA A 16 20.89 -1.78 23.33
N PHE A 17 20.00 -0.82 23.51
CA PHE A 17 18.84 -0.69 22.65
C PHE A 17 19.37 -0.46 21.25
N ALA A 18 19.47 -1.53 20.47
CA ALA A 18 19.59 -1.44 19.03
C ALA A 18 18.27 -0.83 18.54
N GLY A 19 18.21 0.50 18.51
CA GLY A 19 17.16 1.22 17.81
C GLY A 19 17.23 0.78 16.36
N THR A 20 16.31 -0.09 15.95
CA THR A 20 16.12 -0.37 14.53
C THR A 20 15.60 0.93 13.93
N THR A 21 16.49 1.75 13.37
CA THR A 21 16.09 2.83 12.48
C THR A 21 15.43 2.16 11.29
N GLN A 22 14.11 1.98 11.35
CA GLN A 22 13.36 1.58 10.17
C GLN A 22 13.66 2.65 9.12
N PRO A 23 14.15 2.28 7.92
CA PRO A 23 14.41 3.25 6.88
C PRO A 23 13.14 4.07 6.67
N ALA A 24 13.29 5.39 6.64
CA ALA A 24 12.15 6.28 6.43
C ALA A 24 11.46 5.87 5.12
N ARG A 25 10.17 5.54 5.20
CA ARG A 25 9.42 5.15 4.01
C ARG A 25 9.39 6.30 3.01
N THR A 26 9.42 5.97 1.72
CA THR A 26 9.34 6.94 0.62
C THR A 26 7.96 7.01 -0.02
N TRP A 27 7.03 6.14 0.38
CA TRP A 27 5.67 6.07 -0.14
C TRP A 27 4.66 6.83 0.74
N LEU A 28 3.61 7.35 0.10
CA LEU A 28 2.56 8.12 0.77
C LEU A 28 1.56 7.24 1.51
N VAL A 29 1.22 6.08 0.95
CA VAL A 29 0.18 5.19 1.46
C VAL A 29 0.74 3.76 1.45
N SER A 30 0.71 3.11 2.61
CA SER A 30 0.99 1.68 2.76
C SER A 30 -0.26 0.85 2.51
N GLY A 31 -0.09 -0.45 2.25
CA GLY A 31 -1.23 -1.38 2.10
C GLY A 31 -2.18 -1.37 3.31
N ALA A 32 -1.63 -1.27 4.52
CA ALA A 32 -2.38 -1.21 5.77
C ALA A 32 -3.22 0.07 5.85
N GLU A 33 -2.63 1.23 5.55
CA GLU A 33 -3.36 2.51 5.51
C GLU A 33 -4.44 2.50 4.42
N LEU A 34 -4.18 1.91 3.26
CA LEU A 34 -5.18 1.78 2.20
C LEU A 34 -6.38 0.91 2.67
N ILE A 35 -6.14 -0.21 3.35
CA ILE A 35 -7.22 -1.00 3.97
C ILE A 35 -7.99 -0.17 5.00
N THR A 36 -7.30 0.60 5.85
CA THR A 36 -7.95 1.46 6.84
C THR A 36 -8.87 2.49 6.16
N LEU A 37 -8.40 3.14 5.10
CA LEU A 37 -9.20 4.08 4.31
C LEU A 37 -10.40 3.39 3.65
N LEU A 38 -10.23 2.19 3.08
CA LEU A 38 -11.30 1.38 2.50
C LEU A 38 -12.37 0.95 3.51
N GLN A 39 -12.02 0.88 4.80
CA GLN A 39 -12.97 0.64 5.88
C GLN A 39 -13.72 1.91 6.31
N GLY A 40 -13.49 3.03 5.63
CA GLY A 40 -14.03 4.33 5.99
C GLY A 40 -13.40 4.89 7.27
N LYS A 41 -12.16 4.53 7.59
CA LYS A 41 -11.45 5.02 8.78
C LYS A 41 -10.35 5.98 8.33
N GLY A 42 -10.42 7.23 8.79
CA GLY A 42 -9.35 8.21 8.60
C GLY A 42 -8.19 7.89 9.53
N ALA A 43 -6.96 7.87 9.01
CA ALA A 43 -5.76 7.51 9.78
C ALA A 43 -5.23 8.67 10.66
N ASP A 44 -5.77 9.88 10.49
CA ASP A 44 -5.18 11.14 10.98
C ASP A 44 -6.05 11.89 12.01
N GLY A 45 -7.16 11.31 12.46
CA GLY A 45 -7.99 11.90 13.54
C GLY A 45 -8.60 13.27 13.19
N PHE A 46 -8.61 13.64 11.91
CA PHE A 46 -9.06 14.95 11.44
C PHE A 46 -10.59 15.05 11.30
N CYS A 47 -11.30 13.93 11.32
CA CYS A 47 -12.75 13.87 11.16
C CYS A 47 -13.38 12.71 11.96
N ASP A 48 -14.67 12.84 12.29
CA ASP A 48 -15.48 11.80 12.92
C ASP A 48 -16.81 11.57 12.16
N GLY A 49 -17.52 10.51 12.55
CA GLY A 49 -18.84 10.18 12.01
C GLY A 49 -18.89 9.80 10.53
N GLU A 50 -20.10 9.92 9.96
CA GLU A 50 -20.42 9.50 8.58
C GLU A 50 -19.60 10.26 7.52
N GLN A 51 -19.33 11.54 7.78
CA GLN A 51 -18.55 12.37 6.88
C GLN A 51 -17.13 11.83 6.71
N CYS A 52 -16.51 11.38 7.81
CA CYS A 52 -15.17 10.80 7.77
C CYS A 52 -15.16 9.45 7.06
N ARG A 53 -16.23 8.66 7.22
CA ARG A 53 -16.42 7.40 6.51
C ARG A 53 -16.41 7.61 5.00
N SER A 54 -17.26 8.52 4.51
CA SER A 54 -17.37 8.84 3.09
C SER A 54 -16.06 9.37 2.53
N LEU A 55 -15.42 10.32 3.22
CA LEU A 55 -14.16 10.92 2.77
C LEU A 55 -13.00 9.91 2.71
N SER A 56 -12.91 9.03 3.71
CA SER A 56 -11.87 8.00 3.75
C SER A 56 -12.03 6.99 2.62
N SER A 57 -13.26 6.52 2.39
CA SER A 57 -13.57 5.64 1.26
C SER A 57 -13.31 6.32 -0.08
N ALA A 58 -13.67 7.60 -0.23
CA ALA A 58 -13.39 8.37 -1.44
C ALA A 58 -11.88 8.52 -1.68
N ARG A 59 -11.08 8.76 -0.63
CA ARG A 59 -9.61 8.84 -0.71
C ARG A 59 -9.01 7.50 -1.15
N ALA A 60 -9.49 6.37 -0.62
CA ALA A 60 -9.06 5.05 -1.05
C ALA A 60 -9.40 4.80 -2.53
N SER A 61 -10.64 5.08 -2.93
CA SER A 61 -11.08 4.93 -4.32
C SER A 61 -10.26 5.78 -5.28
N ALA A 62 -9.95 7.02 -4.92
CA ALA A 62 -9.12 7.90 -5.72
C ALA A 62 -7.67 7.39 -5.83
N TYR A 63 -7.09 6.88 -4.74
CA TYR A 63 -5.75 6.28 -4.75
C TYR A 63 -5.71 5.08 -5.71
N ILE A 64 -6.68 4.18 -5.63
CA ILE A 64 -6.75 2.97 -6.48
C ILE A 64 -6.90 3.35 -7.96
N GLN A 65 -7.79 4.29 -8.28
CA GLN A 65 -7.97 4.76 -9.66
C GLN A 65 -6.71 5.42 -10.21
N GLY A 66 -6.02 6.25 -9.42
CA GLY A 66 -4.76 6.87 -9.84
C GLY A 66 -3.67 5.84 -10.13
N VAL A 67 -3.55 4.79 -9.30
CA VAL A 67 -2.62 3.69 -9.58
C VAL A 67 -3.05 2.89 -10.81
N ALA A 68 -4.35 2.65 -10.98
CA ALA A 68 -4.91 1.95 -12.14
C ALA A 68 -4.54 2.68 -13.44
N ASP A 69 -4.75 4.00 -13.50
CA ASP A 69 -4.38 4.82 -14.66
C ASP A 69 -2.87 4.84 -14.92
N ALA A 70 -2.06 4.96 -13.85
CA ALA A 70 -0.59 4.97 -13.96
C ALA A 70 0.03 3.62 -14.35
N SER A 71 -0.72 2.52 -14.26
CA SER A 71 -0.26 1.15 -14.53
C SER A 71 -0.87 0.54 -15.79
N HIS A 72 -1.28 1.38 -16.75
CA HIS A 72 -1.81 0.93 -18.04
C HIS A 72 -0.88 -0.12 -18.71
N GLY A 73 -1.48 -1.16 -19.29
CA GLY A 73 -0.76 -2.25 -19.96
C GLY A 73 -0.13 -3.28 -19.02
N GLN A 74 -0.16 -3.04 -17.70
CA GLN A 74 0.22 -4.05 -16.71
C GLN A 74 -0.94 -4.97 -16.31
N TRP A 75 -2.18 -4.52 -16.54
CA TRP A 75 -3.44 -5.21 -16.37
C TRP A 75 -4.38 -4.74 -17.49
N CYS A 76 -5.51 -5.42 -17.73
CA CYS A 76 -6.34 -5.18 -18.91
C CYS A 76 -7.82 -4.95 -18.57
N GLY A 77 -8.59 -4.40 -19.51
CA GLY A 77 -10.02 -4.07 -19.33
C GLY A 77 -10.28 -2.61 -18.91
N GLN A 78 -9.28 -1.73 -18.97
CA GLN A 78 -9.46 -0.30 -18.72
C GLN A 78 -10.50 0.30 -19.68
N GLY A 79 -11.38 1.14 -19.14
CA GLY A 79 -12.53 1.69 -19.86
C GLY A 79 -13.75 0.74 -19.97
N GLN A 80 -13.59 -0.54 -19.61
CA GLN A 80 -14.68 -1.53 -19.60
C GLN A 80 -15.11 -1.93 -18.17
N ILE A 81 -14.21 -1.76 -17.20
CA ILE A 81 -14.43 -2.08 -15.79
C ILE A 81 -14.89 -0.83 -15.05
N LEU A 82 -15.95 -0.95 -14.24
CA LEU A 82 -16.46 0.17 -13.46
C LEU A 82 -15.49 0.53 -12.31
N PRO A 83 -15.34 1.81 -11.94
CA PRO A 83 -14.40 2.22 -10.90
C PRO A 83 -14.56 1.48 -9.57
N HIS A 84 -15.79 1.18 -9.15
CA HIS A 84 -16.03 0.45 -7.90
C HIS A 84 -15.61 -1.01 -7.98
N GLU A 85 -15.66 -1.64 -9.16
CA GLU A 85 -15.17 -3.02 -9.34
C GLU A 85 -13.66 -3.09 -9.15
N LEU A 86 -12.90 -2.08 -9.62
CA LEU A 86 -11.46 -1.97 -9.35
C LEU A 86 -11.20 -1.95 -7.84
N VAL A 87 -11.96 -1.11 -7.12
CA VAL A 87 -11.87 -0.97 -5.65
C VAL A 87 -12.19 -2.29 -4.95
N ASP A 88 -13.24 -2.99 -5.36
CA ASP A 88 -13.66 -4.26 -4.76
C ASP A 88 -12.62 -5.37 -4.95
N ARG A 89 -12.06 -5.48 -6.16
CA ARG A 89 -11.03 -6.48 -6.47
C ARG A 89 -9.73 -6.22 -5.71
N VAL A 90 -9.29 -4.97 -5.67
CA VAL A 90 -8.10 -4.57 -4.91
C VAL A 90 -8.31 -4.77 -3.41
N SER A 91 -9.45 -4.35 -2.85
CA SER A 91 -9.80 -4.57 -1.44
C SER A 91 -9.78 -6.06 -1.08
N SER A 92 -10.34 -6.90 -1.94
CA SER A 92 -10.35 -8.36 -1.76
C SER A 92 -8.93 -8.94 -1.75
N HIS A 93 -8.08 -8.49 -2.68
CA HIS A 93 -6.68 -8.91 -2.74
C HIS A 93 -5.90 -8.49 -1.49
N LEU A 94 -5.96 -7.21 -1.10
CA LEU A 94 -5.23 -6.68 0.06
C LEU A 94 -5.61 -7.41 1.36
N ARG A 95 -6.88 -7.78 1.54
CA ARG A 95 -7.36 -8.52 2.72
C ARG A 95 -6.78 -9.94 2.84
N GLN A 96 -6.27 -10.50 1.75
CA GLN A 96 -5.64 -11.82 1.73
C GLN A 96 -4.13 -11.77 1.97
N LEU A 97 -3.53 -10.57 1.97
CA LEU A 97 -2.09 -10.41 2.15
C LEU A 97 -1.69 -10.56 3.62
N PRO A 98 -0.50 -11.14 3.89
CA PRO A 98 0.11 -11.12 5.22
C PRO A 98 0.31 -9.70 5.75
N ARG A 99 0.25 -9.53 7.07
CA ARG A 99 0.33 -8.22 7.73
C ARG A 99 1.64 -7.48 7.42
N GLU A 100 2.72 -8.22 7.23
CA GLU A 100 4.05 -7.70 6.93
C GLU A 100 4.08 -7.09 5.52
N ARG A 101 3.40 -7.72 4.55
CA ARG A 101 3.26 -7.17 3.20
C ARG A 101 2.45 -5.88 3.21
N LEU A 102 1.44 -5.78 4.06
CA LEU A 102 0.62 -4.57 4.18
C LEU A 102 1.40 -3.35 4.72
N GLN A 103 2.59 -3.53 5.30
CA GLN A 103 3.42 -2.39 5.73
C GLN A 103 4.17 -1.73 4.56
N GLN A 104 4.18 -2.36 3.39
CA GLN A 104 4.88 -1.87 2.19
C GLN A 104 4.04 -0.84 1.42
N ASP A 105 4.65 -0.21 0.42
CA ASP A 105 3.98 0.70 -0.52
C ASP A 105 2.71 0.06 -1.10
N ALA A 106 1.58 0.78 -1.03
CA ALA A 106 0.31 0.30 -1.55
C ALA A 106 0.29 0.21 -3.07
N SER A 107 1.02 1.06 -3.80
CA SER A 107 0.90 1.13 -5.26
C SER A 107 1.23 -0.20 -5.95
N PRO A 108 2.36 -0.87 -5.67
CA PRO A 108 2.62 -2.21 -6.22
C PRO A 108 1.58 -3.27 -5.82
N LEU A 109 1.01 -3.19 -4.61
CA LEU A 109 -0.01 -4.13 -4.14
C LEU A 109 -1.35 -3.93 -4.84
N VAL A 110 -1.70 -2.68 -5.16
CA VAL A 110 -2.87 -2.36 -5.98
C VAL A 110 -2.70 -2.96 -7.38
N VAL A 111 -1.54 -2.75 -8.01
CA VAL A 111 -1.23 -3.32 -9.32
C VAL A 111 -1.28 -4.86 -9.30
N GLU A 112 -0.77 -5.51 -8.24
CA GLU A 112 -0.88 -6.96 -8.06
C GLU A 112 -2.34 -7.42 -8.02
N GLY A 113 -3.20 -6.73 -7.26
CA GLY A 113 -4.62 -7.00 -7.20
C GLY A 113 -5.33 -6.84 -8.55
N LEU A 114 -4.98 -5.79 -9.30
CA LEU A 114 -5.52 -5.54 -10.64
C LEU A 114 -5.09 -6.63 -11.63
N ARG A 115 -3.82 -7.04 -11.61
CA ARG A 115 -3.31 -8.15 -12.43
C ARG A 115 -3.99 -9.48 -12.13
N ALA A 116 -4.19 -9.76 -10.85
CA ALA A 116 -4.83 -11.00 -10.42
C ALA A 116 -6.31 -11.05 -10.85
N ALA A 117 -7.01 -9.91 -10.80
CA ALA A 117 -8.42 -9.84 -11.16
C ALA A 117 -8.66 -9.68 -12.66
N PHE A 118 -7.78 -8.98 -13.36
CA PHE A 118 -7.95 -8.58 -14.76
C PHE A 118 -6.66 -8.83 -15.56
N PRO A 119 -6.25 -10.10 -15.71
CA PRO A 119 -5.05 -10.43 -16.45
C PRO A 119 -5.20 -10.05 -17.93
N CYS A 120 -4.11 -9.59 -18.53
CA CYS A 120 -4.05 -9.42 -19.98
C CYS A 120 -4.03 -10.80 -20.66
N GLY A 121 -4.85 -10.98 -21.70
CA GLY A 121 -4.86 -12.21 -22.48
C GLY A 121 -3.59 -12.35 -23.33
N PRO A 122 -3.22 -13.58 -23.73
CA PRO A 122 -2.18 -13.80 -24.72
C PRO A 122 -2.65 -13.23 -26.06
N GLY A 123 -2.28 -11.98 -26.36
CA GLY A 123 -2.68 -11.27 -27.57
C GLY A 123 -3.07 -9.80 -27.38
N THR A 124 -3.22 -9.32 -26.14
CA THR A 124 -3.39 -7.89 -25.89
C THR A 124 -2.03 -7.21 -25.93
N THR A 125 -1.67 -6.63 -27.09
CA THR A 125 -0.54 -5.70 -27.16
C THR A 125 -0.83 -4.49 -26.26
N PRO A 126 0.18 -3.96 -25.55
CA PRO A 126 0.05 -2.66 -24.91
C PRO A 126 -0.26 -1.64 -26.00
N HIS A 127 -1.47 -1.11 -25.99
CA HIS A 127 -1.90 -0.11 -26.97
C HIS A 127 -0.97 1.11 -26.89
N GLY A 128 -0.32 1.46 -28.00
CA GLY A 128 0.36 2.75 -28.17
C GLY A 128 1.77 2.74 -28.75
N SER A 129 2.02 2.07 -29.88
CA SER A 129 3.00 2.60 -30.85
C SER A 129 2.19 3.24 -31.96
N ALA A 130 1.98 4.55 -31.87
CA ALA A 130 1.40 5.31 -32.97
C ALA A 130 2.44 5.36 -34.10
N GLU A 131 2.20 4.62 -35.18
CA GLU A 131 2.91 4.78 -36.44
C GLU A 131 2.60 6.18 -37.00
N PRO A 132 3.60 6.96 -37.43
CA PRO A 132 3.37 8.25 -38.04
C PRO A 132 2.73 8.04 -39.43
N GLY A 133 1.58 8.67 -39.64
CA GLY A 133 0.83 8.59 -40.89
C GLY A 133 1.66 9.09 -42.09
N GLU A 134 1.63 8.30 -43.16
CA GLU A 134 2.17 8.66 -44.46
C GLU A 134 1.23 9.68 -45.12
N GLU A 135 1.71 10.90 -45.37
CA GLU A 135 1.09 11.83 -46.31
C GLU A 135 1.47 11.39 -47.74
N GLY A 136 0.48 11.09 -48.58
CA GLY A 136 0.64 10.75 -49.99
C GLY A 136 -0.68 10.56 -50.73
#